data_AF-A0A0B1TGK1-F1
#
_entry.id   AF-A0A0B1TGK1-F1
#
_cell.length_a   1.000
_cell.length_b   1.000
_cell.length_c   1.000
_cell.angle_alpha   90.00
_cell.angle_beta   90.00
_cell.angle_gamma   90.00
#
_symmetry.space_group_name_H-M   'P 1'
#
loop_
_entity.id
_entity.type
_entity.pdbx_description
1 polymer ?
#
loop_
_entity_poly.entity_id
_entity_poly.type
_entity_poly.pdbx_seq_one_letter_code
_entity_poly.pdbx_strand_id
1 'polypeptide(L)' 'MKCVGVDTACGILHPNKTTLTAVSCGSVDCGHEDTNNNRIAIEWCNTPEGAAKQLHQTSETVSPARGDQY' A
#
# COMPACT_ATOMS: atom_id res chain seq x y z
N MET A 1 8.89 13.69 3.33
CA MET A 1 7.64 13.52 4.10
C MET A 1 6.81 12.43 3.44
N LYS A 2 6.01 11.65 4.18
CA LYS A 2 5.04 10.73 3.55
C LYS A 2 3.82 11.56 3.19
N CYS A 3 3.67 11.89 1.91
CA CYS A 3 2.54 12.69 1.45
C CYS A 3 1.24 11.89 1.41
N VAL A 4 1.29 10.55 1.46
CA VAL A 4 0.12 9.67 1.28
C VAL A 4 -0.07 8.74 2.49
N GLY A 5 -1.27 8.75 3.07
CA GLY A 5 -1.73 7.83 4.10
C GLY A 5 -2.90 6.96 3.61
N VAL A 6 -3.04 5.76 4.15
CA VAL A 6 -4.09 4.80 3.77
C VAL A 6 -4.72 4.24 5.05
N ASP A 7 -6.02 4.44 5.22
CA ASP A 7 -6.75 4.12 6.47
C ASP A 7 -6.99 2.62 6.68
N THR A 8 -6.96 1.85 5.59
CA THR A 8 -7.04 0.37 5.61
C THR A 8 -5.88 -0.21 4.81
N ALA A 9 -4.74 -0.40 5.48
CA ALA A 9 -3.52 -0.89 4.82
C ALA A 9 -3.60 -2.36 4.38
N CYS A 10 -4.51 -3.18 4.93
CA CYS A 10 -4.71 -4.56 4.51
C CYS A 10 -6.04 -5.16 5.01
N GLY A 11 -6.52 -6.23 4.36
CA GLY A 11 -7.72 -6.95 4.76
C GLY A 11 -8.02 -8.17 3.88
N ILE A 12 -9.00 -8.99 4.30
CA ILE A 12 -9.49 -10.12 3.50
C ILE A 12 -10.74 -9.68 2.74
N LEU A 13 -10.72 -9.84 1.42
CA LEU A 13 -11.89 -9.60 0.58
C LEU A 13 -12.53 -10.93 0.17
N HIS A 14 -13.75 -11.17 0.64
CA HIS A 14 -14.51 -12.34 0.23
C HIS A 14 -14.99 -12.21 -1.23
N PRO A 15 -15.24 -13.34 -1.94
CA PRO A 15 -15.79 -13.31 -3.28
C PRO A 15 -17.06 -12.45 -3.35
N ASN A 16 -17.15 -11.61 -4.38
CA ASN A 16 -18.29 -10.71 -4.62
C ASN A 16 -18.54 -9.67 -3.51
N LYS A 17 -17.55 -9.40 -2.65
CA LYS A 17 -17.55 -8.25 -1.75
C LYS A 17 -16.72 -7.12 -2.35
N THR A 18 -17.08 -5.91 -1.97
CA THR A 18 -16.35 -4.69 -2.32
C THR A 18 -15.90 -4.04 -1.03
N THR A 19 -14.71 -3.45 -1.05
CA THR A 19 -14.18 -2.64 0.06
C THR A 19 -13.86 -1.25 -0.47
N LEU A 20 -13.96 -0.25 0.40
CA LEU A 20 -13.56 1.13 0.13
C LEU A 20 -12.40 1.47 1.06
N THR A 21 -11.35 2.04 0.50
CA THR A 21 -10.16 2.45 1.25
C THR A 21 -9.94 3.93 1.07
N ALA A 22 -9.89 4.66 2.18
CA ALA A 22 -9.60 6.08 2.17
C ALA A 22 -8.09 6.30 1.99
N VAL A 23 -7.75 7.18 1.06
CA VAL A 23 -6.39 7.66 0.82
C VAL A 23 -6.36 9.13 1.22
N SER A 24 -5.53 9.47 2.21
CA SER A 24 -5.30 10.84 2.62
C SER A 24 -4.01 11.36 2.00
N CYS A 25 -4.02 12.63 1.58
CA CYS A 25 -2.83 13.34 1.16
C CYS A 25 -2.57 14.48 2.15
N GLY A 26 -1.35 14.56 2.69
CA GLY A 26 -0.92 15.70 3.50
C GLY A 26 -0.80 16.97 2.66
N SER A 27 -0.66 18.13 3.31
CA SER A 27 -0.29 19.36 2.60
C SER A 27 1.10 19.21 2.00
N VAL A 28 1.25 19.57 0.72
CA VAL A 28 2.50 19.47 -0.05
C VAL A 28 2.81 20.83 -0.68
N ASP A 29 4.07 21.26 -0.60
CA ASP A 29 4.56 22.42 -1.36
C ASP A 29 5.02 21.96 -2.75
N CYS A 30 4.12 22.07 -3.73
CA CYS A 30 4.34 21.62 -5.11
C CYS A 30 5.52 22.31 -5.82
N GLY A 31 6.05 23.41 -5.29
CA GLY A 31 7.22 24.10 -5.86
C GLY A 31 8.56 23.61 -5.32
N HIS A 32 8.56 22.90 -4.19
CA HIS A 32 9.77 22.51 -3.47
C HIS A 32 9.86 21.00 -3.22
N GLU A 33 8.73 20.29 -3.20
CA GLU A 33 8.68 18.85 -2.97
C GLU A 33 8.57 18.05 -4.27
N ASP A 34 9.37 16.99 -4.37
CA ASP A 34 9.27 16.04 -5.47
C ASP A 34 8.01 15.17 -5.30
N THR A 35 7.00 15.47 -6.12
CA THR A 35 5.72 14.75 -6.14
C THR A 35 5.58 13.76 -7.28
N ASN A 36 6.56 13.71 -8.20
CA ASN A 36 6.43 12.96 -9.45
C ASN A 36 6.37 11.44 -9.24
N ASN A 37 6.85 10.96 -8.10
CA ASN A 37 7.05 9.53 -7.83
C ASN A 37 6.07 8.95 -6.81
N ASN A 38 5.06 9.73 -6.41
CA ASN A 38 4.04 9.28 -5.46
C ASN A 38 3.18 8.18 -6.09
N ARG A 39 3.13 7.00 -5.46
CA ARG A 39 2.38 5.84 -5.93
C ARG A 39 1.72 5.10 -4.78
N ILE A 40 0.55 4.52 -5.06
CA ILE A 40 -0.13 3.58 -4.17
C ILE A 40 -0.10 2.23 -4.87
N ALA A 41 0.41 1.22 -4.18
CA ALA A 41 0.39 -0.16 -4.65
C ALA A 41 -0.64 -0.95 -3.85
N ILE A 42 -1.45 -1.75 -4.55
CA ILE A 42 -2.37 -2.71 -3.95
C ILE A 42 -1.87 -4.09 -4.36
N GLU A 43 -1.47 -4.87 -3.37
CA GLU A 43 -1.04 -6.26 -3.55
C GLU A 43 -2.11 -7.18 -2.95
N TRP A 44 -2.40 -8.29 -3.63
CA TRP A 44 -3.36 -9.28 -3.16
C TRP A 44 -2.94 -10.70 -3.56
N CYS A 45 -3.34 -11.66 -2.74
CA CYS A 45 -3.14 -13.09 -2.98
C CYS A 45 -4.43 -13.85 -2.60
N ASN A 46 -4.68 -14.98 -3.26
CA ASN A 46 -5.77 -15.87 -2.85
C ASN A 46 -5.50 -16.43 -1.45
N THR A 47 -6.53 -16.50 -0.62
CA THR A 47 -6.42 -17.11 0.72
C THR A 47 -6.15 -18.61 0.57
N PRO A 48 -5.15 -19.18 1.28
CA PRO A 48 -4.89 -20.61 1.28
C PRO A 48 -6.12 -21.40 1.77
N GLU A 49 -6.30 -22.61 1.24
CA GLU A 49 -7.40 -23.49 1.64
C GLU A 49 -7.31 -23.82 3.14
N GLY A 50 -8.41 -23.59 3.87
CA GLY A 50 -8.48 -23.83 5.32
C GLY A 50 -7.87 -22.73 6.22
N ALA A 51 -7.42 -21.60 5.68
CA ALA A 51 -6.87 -20.53 6.49
C ALA A 51 -7.92 -19.81 7.36
N ALA A 52 -7.49 -19.36 8.54
CA ALA A 52 -8.32 -18.61 9.47
C ALA A 52 -8.80 -17.27 8.86
N LYS A 53 -9.91 -16.72 9.37
CA LYS A 53 -10.47 -15.41 8.97
C LYS A 53 -9.57 -14.20 9.32
N GLN A 54 -8.34 -14.43 9.76
CA GLN A 54 -7.39 -13.40 10.15
C GLN A 54 -6.22 -13.35 9.17
N LEU A 55 -5.89 -12.12 8.76
CA LEU A 55 -4.77 -11.83 7.89
C LEU A 55 -3.46 -11.99 8.67
N HIS A 56 -2.58 -12.89 8.22
CA HIS A 56 -1.23 -13.02 8.75
C HIS A 56 -0.27 -12.22 7.86
N GLN A 57 0.16 -11.04 8.32
CA GLN A 57 1.21 -10.29 7.62
C GLN A 57 2.58 -10.82 8.01
N THR A 58 3.30 -11.39 7.05
CA THR A 58 4.76 -11.49 7.13
C THR A 58 5.34 -10.23 6.50
N SER A 59 5.84 -9.32 7.35
CA SER A 59 6.53 -8.12 6.89
C SER A 59 7.90 -8.48 6.33
N GLU A 60 7.98 -8.91 5.07
CA GLU A 60 9.26 -8.90 4.36
C GLU A 60 9.48 -7.50 3.78
N THR A 61 10.45 -6.77 4.34
CA THR A 61 10.81 -5.43 3.87
C THR A 61 11.55 -5.58 2.54
N VAL A 62 10.84 -5.48 1.42
CA VAL A 62 11.48 -5.35 0.11
C VAL A 62 12.01 -3.93 -0.01
N SER A 63 13.32 -3.77 0.21
CA SER A 63 14.01 -2.50 -0.06
C SER A 63 13.97 -2.23 -1.56
N PRO A 64 13.60 -1.02 -2.02
CA PRO A 64 13.72 -0.68 -3.43
C PRO A 64 15.20 -0.79 -3.81
N ALA A 65 15.48 -1.52 -4.90
CA ALA A 65 16.80 -1.55 -5.49
C ALA A 65 17.23 -0.09 -5.75
N ARG A 66 18.35 0.32 -5.15
CA ARG A 66 19.02 1.56 -5.51
C ARG A 66 19.32 1.45 -7.01
N GLY A 67 18.57 2.18 -7.83
CA GLY A 67 18.97 2.44 -9.20
C GLY A 67 20.31 3.18 -9.14
N ASP A 68 21.31 2.63 -9.83
CA ASP A 68 22.61 3.26 -9.97
C ASP A 68 22.43 4.67 -10.52
N GLN A 69 22.93 5.66 -9.77
CA GLN A 69 23.02 7.03 -10.25
C GLN A 69 24.19 7.08 -11.25
N TYR A 70 23.87 7.47 -12.48
CA TYR A 70 24.84 8.03 -13.42
C TYR A 70 24.92 9.55 -13.22
#